data_AF-A0A397FN04-F1
#
_entry.id   AF-A0A397FN04-F1
#
_cell.length_a   1.000
_cell.length_b   1.000
_cell.length_c   1.000
_cell.angle_alpha   90.00
_cell.angle_beta   90.00
_cell.angle_gamma   90.00
#
_symmetry.space_group_name_H-M   'P 1'
#
loop_
_entity.id
_entity.type
_entity.pdbx_description
1 polymer ?
#
loop_
_entity_poly.entity_id
_entity_poly.type
_entity_poly.pdbx_seq_one_letter_code
_entity_poly.pdbx_strand_id
1 'polypeptide(L)'
;VKLLLNVPSQNPHELTTATARGSAAGLYTYNAVSVFPIQRNRGLQKLVELRKAQVEVFTAAGFFTPAQSVGKVTLPLSPLLTAAEIHCWLPVMVNRRPCGLDVQIRIKLNVPLRDKEFRPVKTRVFVVDSYPPTTQQTPATTPPAIPVDVRAIAAAAPPPSTAAKRKASVVSERTTDDDDDDDPHAVDKIVSYDVICQELLEIDIQTGKLTEAMYVDLLNAAIITDTALARSLHHQGRKLDGARVLHRVKVMQQEVASATTTAPPEDAATGTARQMADLKHPFEDKYLDLKDENIALKKKKNEQEDTIKRFDDPQ
;
A
#
# COMPACT_ATOMS: atom_id res chain seq x y z
N VAL A 1 -16.07 -15.26 32.50
CA VAL A 1 -14.82 -14.51 32.21
C VAL A 1 -15.21 -13.06 31.96
N LYS A 2 -14.46 -12.10 32.49
CA LYS A 2 -14.68 -10.67 32.28
C LYS A 2 -13.44 -10.06 31.65
N LEU A 3 -13.57 -9.41 30.51
CA LEU A 3 -12.52 -8.66 29.83
C LEU A 3 -12.79 -7.17 29.96
N LEU A 4 -11.77 -6.40 30.34
CA LEU A 4 -11.82 -4.96 30.48
C LEU A 4 -10.75 -4.32 29.60
N LEU A 5 -11.20 -3.55 28.61
CA LEU A 5 -10.34 -2.69 27.80
C LEU A 5 -10.23 -1.32 28.48
N ASN A 6 -9.02 -1.00 28.95
CA ASN A 6 -8.71 0.27 29.59
C ASN A 6 -8.53 1.40 28.56
N VAL A 7 -9.58 1.65 27.77
CA VAL A 7 -9.66 2.68 26.73
C VAL A 7 -10.67 3.75 27.18
N PRO A 8 -10.45 5.06 26.95
CA PRO A 8 -11.31 6.12 27.45
C PRO A 8 -12.54 6.19 26.55
N SER A 9 -13.69 6.02 27.16
CA SER A 9 -14.97 6.07 26.49
C SER A 9 -16.01 6.52 27.52
N GLN A 10 -17.12 7.07 27.05
CA GLN A 10 -18.23 7.44 27.93
C GLN A 10 -18.75 6.22 28.71
N ASN A 11 -18.62 5.01 28.14
CA ASN A 11 -18.98 3.75 28.78
C ASN A 11 -17.79 2.78 28.80
N PRO A 12 -17.49 2.10 29.92
CA PRO A 12 -16.38 1.16 29.99
C PRO A 12 -16.52 0.06 28.93
N HIS A 13 -15.45 -0.19 28.18
CA HIS A 13 -15.39 -1.28 27.22
C HIS A 13 -15.16 -2.61 27.95
N GLU A 14 -16.24 -3.15 28.50
CA GLU A 14 -16.23 -4.45 29.18
C GLU A 14 -17.00 -5.52 28.40
N LEU A 15 -16.46 -6.74 28.42
CA LEU A 15 -17.09 -7.94 27.90
C LEU A 15 -17.20 -8.94 29.04
N THR A 16 -18.42 -9.33 29.39
CA THR A 16 -18.66 -10.41 30.35
C THR A 16 -19.26 -11.60 29.62
N THR A 17 -18.61 -12.75 29.74
CA THR A 17 -19.08 -13.99 29.12
C THR A 17 -20.15 -14.65 29.99
N ALA A 18 -21.05 -15.40 29.36
CA ALA A 18 -21.92 -16.32 30.09
C ALA A 18 -21.10 -17.39 30.85
N THR A 19 -21.72 -17.96 31.89
CA THR A 19 -21.17 -19.09 32.61
C THR A 19 -21.15 -20.32 31.70
N ALA A 20 -19.99 -20.94 31.54
CA ALA A 20 -19.84 -22.18 30.79
C ALA A 20 -19.54 -23.34 31.75
N ARG A 21 -20.06 -24.53 31.42
CA ARG A 21 -19.66 -25.78 32.05
C ARG A 21 -18.55 -26.42 31.22
N GLY A 22 -17.55 -26.97 31.90
CA GLY A 22 -16.37 -27.50 31.24
C GLY A 22 -16.67 -28.78 30.46
N SER A 23 -15.92 -29.00 29.39
CA SER A 23 -15.82 -30.32 28.76
C SER A 23 -14.96 -31.26 29.63
N ALA A 24 -15.10 -32.57 29.45
CA ALA A 24 -14.29 -33.58 30.17
C ALA A 24 -12.77 -33.38 29.99
N ALA A 25 -12.35 -32.67 28.93
CA ALA A 25 -10.96 -32.33 28.65
C ALA A 25 -10.45 -31.04 29.37
N GLY A 26 -11.26 -30.43 30.24
CA GLY A 26 -10.88 -29.18 30.93
C GLY A 26 -10.87 -27.94 30.04
N LEU A 27 -11.37 -28.04 28.81
CA LEU A 27 -11.52 -26.92 27.88
C LEU A 27 -12.88 -26.25 28.08
N TYR A 28 -12.86 -24.92 28.18
CA TYR A 28 -14.04 -24.08 28.28
C TYR A 28 -14.09 -23.13 27.07
N THR A 29 -15.16 -23.21 26.29
CA THR A 29 -15.34 -22.37 25.11
C THR A 29 -16.34 -21.26 25.43
N TYR A 30 -15.89 -20.02 25.27
CA TYR A 30 -16.71 -18.82 25.44
C TYR A 30 -16.80 -18.12 24.09
N ASN A 31 -17.87 -18.36 23.33
CA ASN A 31 -18.11 -17.72 22.03
C ASN A 31 -18.68 -16.30 22.19
N ALA A 32 -18.11 -15.52 23.09
CA ALA A 32 -18.59 -14.17 23.39
C ALA A 32 -17.79 -13.15 22.57
N VAL A 33 -18.50 -12.33 21.79
CA VAL A 33 -17.91 -11.28 20.96
C VAL A 33 -18.59 -9.97 21.29
N SER A 34 -17.81 -8.95 21.61
CA SER A 34 -18.27 -7.58 21.76
C SER A 34 -17.52 -6.68 20.79
N VAL A 35 -18.25 -5.80 20.13
CA VAL A 35 -17.70 -4.80 19.22
C VAL A 35 -18.00 -3.42 19.80
N PHE A 36 -16.99 -2.56 19.82
CA PHE A 36 -17.14 -1.19 20.30
C PHE A 36 -16.56 -0.23 19.28
N PRO A 37 -17.25 0.90 18.98
CA PRO A 37 -16.67 1.94 18.18
C PRO A 37 -15.55 2.63 18.96
N ILE A 38 -14.46 2.94 18.27
CA ILE A 38 -13.31 3.64 18.84
C ILE A 38 -13.03 4.90 18.02
N GLN A 39 -12.72 6.01 18.69
CA GLN A 39 -12.27 7.21 18.02
C GLN A 39 -10.75 7.15 17.81
N ARG A 40 -10.32 7.14 16.55
CA ARG A 40 -8.89 7.05 16.20
C ARG A 40 -8.24 8.42 16.38
N ASN A 41 -7.54 8.61 17.49
CA ASN A 41 -6.77 9.81 17.77
C ASN A 41 -5.42 9.47 18.41
N ARG A 42 -4.51 10.45 18.46
CA ARG A 42 -3.20 10.29 19.09
C ARG A 42 -3.30 9.91 20.57
N GLY A 43 -4.38 10.31 21.24
CA GLY A 43 -4.67 9.94 22.62
C GLY A 43 -4.89 8.43 22.80
N LEU A 44 -5.71 7.82 21.93
CA LEU A 44 -5.97 6.39 21.90
C LEU A 44 -4.70 5.61 21.61
N GLN A 45 -3.90 6.03 20.62
CA GLN A 45 -2.62 5.41 20.31
C GLN A 45 -1.70 5.39 21.54
N LYS A 46 -1.49 6.55 22.18
CA LYS A 46 -0.68 6.67 23.39
C LYS A 46 -1.22 5.82 24.54
N LEU A 47 -2.54 5.71 24.65
CA LEU A 47 -3.13 4.91 25.71
C LEU A 47 -2.97 3.41 25.47
N VAL A 48 -3.12 2.95 24.23
CA VAL A 48 -2.87 1.56 23.82
C VAL A 48 -1.41 1.17 24.04
N GLU A 49 -0.48 2.13 23.89
CA GLU A 49 0.93 1.96 24.22
C GLU A 49 1.16 1.77 25.73
N LEU A 50 0.48 2.57 26.56
CA LEU A 50 0.69 2.61 28.01
C LEU A 50 -0.13 1.59 28.80
N ARG A 51 -1.36 1.29 28.35
CA ARG A 51 -2.34 0.50 29.09
C ARG A 51 -2.37 -0.94 28.59
N LYS A 52 -2.78 -1.81 29.51
CA LYS A 52 -2.96 -3.23 29.27
C LYS A 52 -4.43 -3.57 29.47
N ALA A 53 -4.96 -4.48 28.65
CA ALA A 53 -6.26 -5.08 28.90
C ALA A 53 -6.15 -6.06 30.06
N GLN A 54 -7.22 -6.16 30.84
CA GLN A 54 -7.31 -7.07 31.96
C GLN A 54 -8.40 -8.10 31.69
N VAL A 55 -8.10 -9.37 31.92
CA VAL A 55 -9.08 -10.44 31.85
C VAL A 55 -9.12 -11.14 33.19
N GLU A 56 -10.30 -11.18 33.80
CA GLU A 56 -10.54 -11.82 35.07
C GLU A 56 -11.40 -13.06 34.87
N VAL A 57 -10.92 -14.18 35.41
CA VAL A 57 -11.64 -15.45 35.40
C VAL A 57 -12.34 -15.60 36.75
N PHE A 58 -13.62 -15.96 36.70
CA PHE A 58 -14.43 -16.16 37.90
C PHE A 58 -14.95 -17.59 37.92
N THR A 59 -15.09 -18.15 39.12
CA THR A 59 -15.87 -19.36 39.33
C THR A 59 -17.34 -19.07 39.09
N ALA A 60 -18.09 -20.09 38.67
CA ALA A 60 -19.55 -19.97 38.61
C ALA A 60 -20.09 -19.79 40.04
N ALA A 61 -21.00 -18.83 40.22
CA ALA A 61 -21.74 -18.71 41.47
C ALA A 61 -22.59 -19.98 41.69
N GLY A 62 -22.55 -20.52 42.90
CA GLY A 62 -23.43 -21.60 43.34
C GLY A 62 -24.71 -21.05 43.98
N PHE A 63 -25.52 -21.95 44.55
CA PHE A 63 -26.78 -21.58 45.22
C PHE A 63 -26.57 -20.74 46.49
N PHE A 64 -25.44 -20.92 47.19
CA PHE A 64 -25.06 -20.15 48.39
C PHE A 64 -23.62 -19.63 48.35
N THR A 65 -22.90 -19.85 47.25
CA THR A 65 -21.51 -19.43 47.10
C THR A 65 -21.40 -18.35 46.03
N PRO A 66 -20.92 -17.14 46.36
CA PRO A 66 -20.73 -16.10 45.36
C PRO A 66 -19.64 -16.51 44.37
N ALA A 67 -19.67 -15.94 43.17
CA ALA A 67 -18.59 -16.07 42.21
C ALA A 67 -17.29 -15.52 42.82
N GLN A 68 -16.21 -16.30 42.78
CA GLN A 68 -14.89 -15.92 43.27
C GLN A 68 -13.94 -15.71 42.11
N SER A 69 -13.06 -14.71 42.22
CA SER A 69 -12.01 -14.48 41.21
C SER A 69 -10.98 -15.60 41.30
N VAL A 70 -10.88 -16.38 40.23
CA VAL A 70 -9.88 -17.45 40.07
C VAL A 70 -8.51 -16.86 39.79
N GLY A 71 -8.45 -15.72 39.09
CA GLY A 71 -7.20 -15.05 38.75
C GLY A 71 -7.37 -14.03 37.63
N LYS A 72 -6.28 -13.32 37.35
CA LYS A 72 -6.24 -12.23 36.38
C LYS A 72 -5.14 -12.46 35.34
N VAL A 73 -5.44 -12.07 34.13
CA VAL A 73 -4.54 -12.04 32.98
C VAL A 73 -4.37 -10.59 32.56
N THR A 74 -3.14 -10.19 32.23
CA THR A 74 -2.86 -8.85 31.73
C THR A 74 -2.28 -8.96 30.33
N LEU A 75 -2.96 -8.38 29.35
CA LEU A 75 -2.58 -8.40 27.94
C LEU A 75 -2.08 -7.01 27.51
N PRO A 76 -0.82 -6.85 27.08
CA PRO A 76 -0.37 -5.60 26.48
C PRO A 76 -1.11 -5.31 25.18
N LEU A 77 -1.54 -4.05 25.02
CA LEU A 77 -2.27 -3.61 23.82
C LEU A 77 -1.36 -3.02 22.75
N SER A 78 -0.07 -2.81 23.05
CA SER A 78 0.91 -2.25 22.12
C SER A 78 0.97 -2.90 20.73
N PRO A 79 0.74 -4.22 20.53
CA PRO A 79 0.73 -4.79 19.19
C PRO A 79 -0.38 -4.21 18.28
N LEU A 80 -1.46 -3.64 18.85
CA LEU A 80 -2.53 -3.01 18.06
C LEU A 80 -2.09 -1.72 17.34
N LEU A 81 -0.90 -1.20 17.66
CA LEU A 81 -0.33 -0.05 16.97
C LEU A 81 0.14 -0.42 15.55
N THR A 82 0.70 -1.62 15.39
CA THR A 82 1.32 -2.10 14.13
C THR A 82 0.58 -3.26 13.48
N ALA A 83 -0.21 -4.03 14.24
CA ALA A 83 -1.01 -5.14 13.76
C ALA A 83 -2.50 -4.91 14.04
N ALA A 84 -3.38 -5.37 13.14
CA ALA A 84 -4.83 -5.27 13.36
C ALA A 84 -5.38 -6.40 14.25
N GLU A 85 -4.58 -7.40 14.59
CA GLU A 85 -5.02 -8.57 15.35
C GLU A 85 -4.02 -8.98 16.44
N ILE A 86 -4.53 -9.21 17.65
CA ILE A 86 -3.84 -9.93 18.71
C ILE A 86 -4.56 -11.25 18.91
N HIS A 87 -3.86 -12.36 18.71
CA HIS A 87 -4.36 -13.70 19.00
C HIS A 87 -3.29 -14.50 19.73
N CYS A 88 -3.52 -14.76 21.02
CA CYS A 88 -2.53 -15.45 21.86
C CYS A 88 -3.17 -16.20 23.02
N TRP A 89 -2.39 -17.14 23.59
CA TRP A 89 -2.66 -17.81 24.85
C TRP A 89 -1.89 -17.11 25.96
N LEU A 90 -2.56 -16.84 27.08
CA LEU A 90 -1.96 -16.17 28.23
C LEU A 90 -2.27 -16.93 29.53
N PRO A 91 -1.27 -17.13 30.40
CA PRO A 91 -1.48 -17.81 31.67
C PRO A 91 -2.24 -16.92 32.66
N VAL A 92 -3.21 -17.52 33.34
CA VAL A 92 -3.95 -16.90 34.44
C VAL A 92 -3.06 -16.83 35.66
N MET A 93 -2.98 -15.63 36.25
CA MET A 93 -2.12 -15.35 37.40
C MET A 93 -2.95 -15.05 38.65
N VAL A 94 -2.52 -15.59 39.80
CA VAL A 94 -2.99 -15.21 41.14
C VAL A 94 -1.79 -14.73 41.93
N ASN A 95 -1.85 -13.51 42.46
CA ASN A 95 -0.76 -12.93 43.25
C ASN A 95 0.62 -13.09 42.56
N ARG A 96 0.66 -12.81 41.24
CA ARG A 96 1.85 -12.90 40.36
C ARG A 96 2.38 -14.32 40.12
N ARG A 97 1.65 -15.38 40.51
CA ARG A 97 2.00 -16.77 40.24
C ARG A 97 1.03 -17.38 39.23
N PRO A 98 1.49 -18.18 38.25
CA PRO A 98 0.62 -18.85 37.30
C PRO A 98 -0.21 -19.93 38.01
N CYS A 99 -1.49 -20.04 37.63
CA CYS A 99 -2.46 -20.95 38.22
C CYS A 99 -2.60 -22.29 37.47
N GLY A 100 -1.82 -22.50 36.41
CA GLY A 100 -1.94 -23.66 35.53
C GLY A 100 -3.15 -23.62 34.58
N LEU A 101 -3.83 -22.48 34.48
CA LEU A 101 -4.89 -22.24 33.51
C LEU A 101 -4.40 -21.24 32.47
N ASP A 102 -4.72 -21.47 31.21
CA ASP A 102 -4.47 -20.54 30.12
C ASP A 102 -5.78 -20.03 29.52
N VAL A 103 -5.79 -18.77 29.09
CA VAL A 103 -6.93 -18.16 28.39
C VAL A 103 -6.48 -17.76 27.00
N GLN A 104 -7.24 -18.22 26.00
CA GLN A 104 -7.09 -17.76 24.63
C GLN A 104 -7.88 -16.46 24.43
N ILE A 105 -7.23 -15.41 23.96
CA ILE A 105 -7.86 -14.12 23.72
C ILE A 105 -7.60 -13.70 22.28
N ARG A 106 -8.63 -13.14 21.64
CA ARG A 106 -8.55 -12.56 20.31
C ARG A 106 -9.11 -11.13 20.34
N ILE A 107 -8.27 -10.14 20.04
CA ILE A 107 -8.68 -8.74 19.86
C ILE A 107 -8.41 -8.35 18.42
N LYS A 108 -9.39 -7.73 17.78
CA LYS A 108 -9.33 -7.35 16.36
C LYS A 108 -9.69 -5.89 16.16
N LEU A 109 -8.98 -5.27 15.24
CA LEU A 109 -9.25 -3.97 14.64
C LEU A 109 -9.40 -4.17 13.13
N ASN A 110 -10.02 -3.20 12.44
CA ASN A 110 -10.09 -3.23 10.98
C ASN A 110 -8.73 -2.84 10.36
N VAL A 111 -8.06 -1.86 10.97
CA VAL A 111 -6.75 -1.30 10.56
C VAL A 111 -5.93 -1.10 11.84
N PRO A 112 -4.59 -1.23 11.85
CA PRO A 112 -3.78 -0.89 13.02
C PRO A 112 -3.83 0.60 13.33
N LEU A 113 -3.56 0.95 14.59
CA LEU A 113 -3.81 2.31 15.09
C LEU A 113 -2.79 3.35 14.62
N ARG A 114 -1.54 2.95 14.33
CA ARG A 114 -0.45 3.87 13.98
C ARG A 114 0.06 3.60 12.57
N ASP A 115 0.55 2.39 12.34
CA ASP A 115 1.25 2.04 11.11
C ASP A 115 0.35 1.23 10.17
N LYS A 116 0.62 1.28 8.86
CA LYS A 116 -0.03 0.37 7.90
C LYS A 116 0.48 -1.05 8.19
N GLU A 117 -0.43 -2.02 8.33
CA GLU A 117 -0.04 -3.41 8.62
C GLU A 117 0.71 -4.01 7.44
N PHE A 118 2.01 -4.30 7.60
CA PHE A 118 2.75 -5.08 6.62
C PHE A 118 2.52 -6.56 6.88
N ARG A 119 1.65 -7.19 6.08
CA ARG A 119 1.49 -8.64 6.09
C ARG A 119 2.50 -9.28 5.13
N PRO A 120 3.31 -10.25 5.58
CA PRO A 120 4.20 -10.97 4.68
C PRO A 120 3.37 -11.76 3.67
N VAL A 121 3.32 -11.28 2.43
CA VAL A 121 2.69 -11.99 1.32
C VAL A 121 3.75 -12.88 0.68
N LYS A 122 3.53 -14.20 0.71
CA LYS A 122 4.37 -15.15 -0.04
C LYS A 122 3.90 -15.18 -1.49
N THR A 123 4.56 -14.40 -2.33
CA THR A 123 4.32 -14.42 -3.78
C THR A 123 5.31 -15.36 -4.45
N ARG A 124 4.83 -16.34 -5.23
CA ARG A 124 5.68 -17.14 -6.12
C ARG A 124 5.63 -16.50 -7.49
N VAL A 125 6.76 -15.96 -7.94
CA VAL A 125 6.89 -15.43 -9.30
C VAL A 125 7.38 -16.57 -10.19
N PHE A 126 6.56 -16.94 -11.17
CA PHE A 126 6.97 -17.87 -12.20
C PHE A 126 7.82 -17.11 -13.22
N VAL A 127 9.10 -17.43 -13.29
CA VAL A 127 10.03 -16.84 -14.27
C VAL A 127 10.20 -17.82 -15.41
N VAL A 128 9.84 -17.40 -16.62
CA VAL A 128 10.13 -18.13 -17.85
C VAL A 128 11.45 -17.59 -18.38
N ASP A 129 12.53 -18.34 -18.18
CA ASP A 129 13.81 -18.04 -18.83
C ASP A 129 13.74 -18.38 -20.33
N SER A 130 14.71 -17.85 -21.09
CA SER A 130 14.84 -18.17 -22.51
C SER A 130 15.01 -19.69 -22.68
N TYR A 131 14.19 -20.29 -23.54
CA TYR A 131 14.30 -21.71 -23.87
C TYR A 131 15.73 -21.99 -24.34
N PRO A 132 16.42 -23.01 -23.78
CA PRO A 132 17.76 -23.33 -24.24
C PRO A 132 17.71 -23.58 -25.75
N PRO A 133 18.65 -23.01 -26.54
CA PRO A 133 18.64 -23.21 -27.98
C PRO A 133 18.66 -24.70 -28.23
N THR A 134 17.68 -25.17 -29.03
CA THR A 134 17.59 -26.55 -29.48
C THR A 134 18.94 -26.94 -30.04
N THR A 135 19.72 -27.70 -29.28
CA THR A 135 20.91 -28.35 -29.82
C THR A 135 20.39 -29.23 -30.95
N GLN A 136 20.73 -28.86 -32.18
CA GLN A 136 20.49 -29.68 -33.35
C GLN A 136 21.06 -31.06 -33.04
N GLN A 137 20.16 -32.02 -32.82
CA GLN A 137 20.52 -33.41 -32.68
C GLN A 137 21.10 -33.87 -34.02
N THR A 138 22.36 -34.26 -33.96
CA THR A 138 23.04 -35.06 -34.99
C THR A 138 22.18 -36.30 -35.30
N PRO A 139 22.03 -36.70 -36.57
CA PRO A 139 21.16 -37.80 -36.96
C PRO A 139 21.78 -39.17 -36.64
N ALA A 140 20.94 -40.07 -36.10
CA ALA A 140 21.02 -41.54 -35.99
C ALA A 140 20.66 -41.94 -34.53
N THR A 141 19.74 -42.87 -34.24
CA THR A 141 19.40 -44.13 -34.91
C THR A 141 18.00 -44.57 -34.45
N THR A 142 17.23 -45.19 -35.35
CA THR A 142 15.96 -45.89 -35.11
C THR A 142 16.05 -46.90 -33.95
N PRO A 143 15.02 -47.07 -33.09
CA PRO A 143 13.99 -48.11 -33.31
C PRO A 143 12.62 -47.80 -32.62
N PRO A 144 11.68 -48.75 -32.54
CA PRO A 144 10.73 -49.22 -33.56
C PRO A 144 9.34 -48.54 -33.45
N ALA A 145 8.56 -48.65 -34.53
CA ALA A 145 7.23 -48.10 -34.66
C ALA A 145 6.19 -48.78 -33.75
N ILE A 146 5.46 -47.97 -32.98
CA ILE A 146 4.15 -48.32 -32.42
C ILE A 146 3.12 -47.54 -33.26
N PRO A 147 2.18 -48.19 -33.96
CA PRO A 147 1.20 -47.48 -34.77
C PRO A 147 0.11 -46.92 -33.84
N VAL A 148 0.06 -45.60 -33.68
CA VAL A 148 -1.08 -44.91 -33.06
C VAL A 148 -1.81 -44.16 -34.17
N ASP A 149 -3.02 -44.65 -34.45
CA ASP A 149 -3.94 -44.19 -35.48
C ASP A 149 -4.43 -42.76 -35.19
N VAL A 150 -4.12 -41.82 -36.07
CA VAL A 150 -4.55 -40.41 -35.98
C VAL A 150 -5.85 -40.24 -36.76
N ARG A 151 -6.97 -40.73 -36.20
CA ARG A 151 -8.33 -40.45 -36.70
C ARG A 151 -9.37 -40.33 -35.56
N ALA A 152 -9.12 -39.42 -34.63
CA ALA A 152 -10.11 -38.76 -33.78
C ALA A 152 -9.31 -37.76 -32.93
N ILE A 153 -9.36 -36.45 -33.13
CA ILE A 153 -10.44 -35.58 -32.67
C ILE A 153 -10.36 -34.32 -33.53
N ALA A 154 -11.14 -34.30 -34.60
CA ALA A 154 -11.45 -33.11 -35.38
C ALA A 154 -12.97 -33.01 -35.46
N ALA A 155 -13.61 -32.63 -34.35
CA ALA A 155 -15.03 -32.26 -34.30
C ALA A 155 -15.37 -31.66 -32.94
N ALA A 156 -15.24 -30.34 -32.80
CA ALA A 156 -16.10 -29.48 -31.96
C ALA A 156 -15.61 -28.03 -32.01
N ALA A 157 -15.79 -27.37 -33.15
CA ALA A 157 -15.84 -25.92 -33.22
C ALA A 157 -17.27 -25.53 -33.62
N PRO A 158 -18.02 -24.75 -32.83
CA PRO A 158 -19.22 -24.09 -33.32
C PRO A 158 -18.86 -22.79 -34.08
N PRO A 159 -19.65 -22.41 -35.10
CA PRO A 159 -19.29 -21.44 -36.15
C PRO A 159 -19.44 -19.96 -35.75
N PRO A 160 -18.86 -19.02 -36.55
CA PRO A 160 -18.98 -17.58 -36.36
C PRO A 160 -20.32 -17.05 -36.87
N SER A 161 -21.06 -16.32 -36.03
CA SER A 161 -22.24 -15.55 -36.47
C SER A 161 -21.85 -14.10 -36.74
N THR A 162 -22.16 -13.67 -37.95
CA THR A 162 -21.91 -12.36 -38.56
C THR A 162 -22.78 -11.22 -38.00
N ALA A 163 -22.16 -10.04 -37.93
CA ALA A 163 -22.67 -8.69 -38.22
C ALA A 163 -23.89 -8.13 -37.44
N ALA A 164 -23.64 -7.08 -36.64
CA ALA A 164 -24.46 -5.86 -36.68
C ALA A 164 -23.67 -4.65 -36.15
N LYS A 165 -23.31 -3.76 -37.08
CA LYS A 165 -22.86 -2.39 -36.86
C LYS A 165 -24.00 -1.62 -36.17
N ARG A 166 -23.78 -1.08 -34.97
CA ARG A 166 -24.59 0.03 -34.45
C ARG A 166 -23.65 1.12 -33.94
N LYS A 167 -23.65 2.24 -34.67
CA LYS A 167 -23.25 3.54 -34.15
C LYS A 167 -24.18 3.87 -32.98
N ALA A 168 -23.61 4.27 -31.85
CA ALA A 168 -24.35 4.95 -30.80
C ALA A 168 -23.51 6.15 -30.34
N SER A 169 -23.73 7.27 -31.01
CA SER A 169 -23.60 8.59 -30.41
C SER A 169 -24.63 8.69 -29.31
N VAL A 170 -24.19 8.75 -28.05
CA VAL A 170 -25.03 9.24 -26.95
C VAL A 170 -24.12 10.14 -26.10
N VAL A 171 -24.27 11.44 -26.33
CA VAL A 171 -24.15 12.44 -25.26
C VAL A 171 -25.04 11.94 -24.13
N SER A 172 -24.42 11.54 -23.03
CA SER A 172 -25.13 11.35 -21.78
C SER A 172 -24.58 12.40 -20.83
N GLU A 173 -25.18 13.57 -20.91
CA GLU A 173 -25.37 14.43 -19.75
C GLU A 173 -26.02 13.54 -18.67
N ARG A 174 -25.25 13.25 -17.62
CA ARG A 174 -25.71 12.45 -16.48
C ARG A 174 -25.40 13.24 -15.22
N THR A 175 -26.45 13.85 -14.70
CA THR A 175 -26.61 14.20 -13.29
C THR A 175 -26.53 12.91 -12.46
N THR A 176 -25.56 12.83 -11.55
CA THR A 176 -25.48 11.98 -10.36
C THR A 176 -24.61 12.78 -9.39
N ASP A 177 -25.15 13.54 -8.42
CA ASP A 177 -25.72 13.07 -7.15
C ASP A 177 -24.87 11.94 -6.52
N ASP A 178 -23.88 12.37 -5.73
CA ASP A 178 -23.36 11.85 -4.46
C ASP A 178 -22.93 10.37 -4.25
N ASP A 179 -22.91 9.48 -5.25
CA ASP A 179 -22.54 8.05 -5.02
C ASP A 179 -21.17 7.58 -5.60
N ASP A 180 -20.44 8.41 -6.36
CA ASP A 180 -19.13 8.01 -6.96
C ASP A 180 -17.93 8.11 -5.98
N ASP A 181 -18.11 8.77 -4.83
CA ASP A 181 -17.06 8.91 -3.80
C ASP A 181 -16.81 7.63 -2.98
N ASP A 182 -17.69 6.62 -3.07
CA ASP A 182 -17.54 5.34 -2.37
C ASP A 182 -17.01 4.19 -3.25
N ASP A 183 -16.82 4.39 -4.57
CA ASP A 183 -16.19 3.37 -5.42
C ASP A 183 -14.67 3.30 -5.14
N PRO A 184 -14.15 2.19 -4.57
CA PRO A 184 -12.71 2.02 -4.33
C PRO A 184 -11.89 1.93 -5.63
N HIS A 185 -12.52 1.82 -6.79
CA HIS A 185 -11.90 1.78 -8.11
C HIS A 185 -12.11 3.04 -8.96
N ALA A 186 -12.63 4.12 -8.37
CA ALA A 186 -12.76 5.39 -9.07
C ALA A 186 -11.40 5.84 -9.66
N VAL A 187 -11.40 6.15 -10.96
CA VAL A 187 -10.17 6.49 -11.71
C VAL A 187 -9.47 7.70 -11.12
N ASP A 188 -10.21 8.64 -10.54
CA ASP A 188 -9.68 9.84 -9.89
C ASP A 188 -8.95 9.54 -8.56
N LYS A 189 -9.17 8.36 -7.97
CA LYS A 189 -8.46 7.87 -6.78
C LYS A 189 -7.21 7.06 -7.13
N ILE A 190 -6.98 6.78 -8.42
CA ILE A 190 -5.76 6.11 -8.88
C ILE A 190 -4.62 7.12 -8.83
N VAL A 191 -3.73 6.92 -7.86
CA VAL A 191 -2.50 7.70 -7.70
C VAL A 191 -1.71 7.66 -9.01
N SER A 192 -1.25 8.82 -9.48
CA SER A 192 -0.48 8.89 -10.72
C SER A 192 0.83 8.12 -10.60
N TYR A 193 1.33 7.62 -11.74
CA TYR A 193 2.58 6.87 -11.80
C TYR A 193 3.75 7.65 -11.17
N ASP A 194 3.78 8.97 -11.37
CA ASP A 194 4.83 9.85 -10.83
C ASP A 194 4.80 9.91 -9.29
N VAL A 195 3.60 9.99 -8.70
CA VAL A 195 3.44 10.00 -7.24
C VAL A 195 3.82 8.65 -6.64
N ILE A 196 3.47 7.53 -7.29
CA ILE A 196 3.91 6.19 -6.86
C ILE A 196 5.44 6.09 -6.89
N CYS A 197 6.09 6.60 -7.95
CA CYS A 197 7.55 6.57 -8.06
C CYS A 197 8.21 7.40 -6.96
N GLN A 198 7.63 8.56 -6.62
CA GLN A 198 8.13 9.41 -5.54
C GLN A 198 7.99 8.71 -4.18
N GLU A 199 6.83 8.13 -3.87
CA GLU A 199 6.61 7.42 -2.61
C GLU A 199 7.56 6.22 -2.44
N LEU A 200 7.82 5.47 -3.52
CA LEU A 200 8.79 4.37 -3.49
C LEU A 200 10.21 4.84 -3.19
N LEU A 201 10.61 5.98 -3.76
CA LEU A 201 11.92 6.56 -3.54
C LEU A 201 12.09 7.03 -2.08
N GLU A 202 11.07 7.65 -1.51
CA GLU A 202 11.04 8.03 -0.09
C GLU A 202 11.13 6.81 0.83
N ILE A 203 10.45 5.72 0.50
CA ILE A 203 10.51 4.47 1.27
C ILE A 203 11.91 3.85 1.20
N ASP A 204 12.56 3.82 0.04
CA ASP A 204 13.91 3.24 -0.09
C ASP A 204 14.95 4.06 0.69
N ILE A 205 14.76 5.38 0.78
CA ILE A 205 15.56 6.26 1.65
C ILE A 205 15.29 5.98 3.14
N GLN A 206 14.01 5.94 3.56
CA GLN A 206 13.63 5.69 4.95
C GLN A 206 14.02 4.31 5.46
N THR A 207 14.00 3.31 4.58
CA THR A 207 14.41 1.93 4.91
C THR A 207 15.93 1.74 4.86
N GLY A 208 16.69 2.79 4.50
CA GLY A 208 18.15 2.76 4.42
C GLY A 208 18.70 1.92 3.27
N LYS A 209 17.84 1.48 2.33
CA LYS A 209 18.26 0.76 1.11
C LYS A 209 18.93 1.69 0.11
N LEU A 210 18.55 2.97 0.12
CA LEU A 210 19.08 4.02 -0.73
C LEU A 210 19.54 5.18 0.15
N THR A 211 20.85 5.40 0.23
CA THR A 211 21.38 6.59 0.91
C THR A 211 21.31 7.79 -0.03
N GLU A 212 21.31 9.01 0.51
CA GLU A 212 21.34 10.24 -0.28
C GLU A 212 22.54 10.28 -1.24
N ALA A 213 23.71 9.81 -0.79
CA ALA A 213 24.90 9.68 -1.64
C ALA A 213 24.68 8.71 -2.81
N MET A 214 24.08 7.54 -2.55
CA MET A 214 23.76 6.57 -3.60
C MET A 214 22.73 7.10 -4.60
N TYR A 215 21.75 7.88 -4.12
CA TYR A 215 20.78 8.54 -4.99
C TYR A 215 21.47 9.54 -5.93
N VAL A 216 22.37 10.38 -5.41
CA VAL A 216 23.15 11.33 -6.21
C VAL A 216 24.02 10.60 -7.23
N ASP A 217 24.63 9.48 -6.87
CA ASP A 217 25.42 8.66 -7.80
C ASP A 217 24.57 8.08 -8.95
N LEU A 218 23.37 7.59 -8.64
CA LEU A 218 22.42 7.12 -9.66
C LEU A 218 21.98 8.26 -10.59
N LEU A 219 21.72 9.44 -10.04
CA LEU A 219 21.34 10.63 -10.80
C LEU A 219 22.48 11.08 -11.74
N ASN A 220 23.73 11.07 -11.25
CA ASN A 220 24.90 11.36 -12.06
C ASN A 220 25.09 10.35 -13.20
N ALA A 221 24.90 9.05 -12.94
CA ALA A 221 24.97 8.00 -13.96
C ALA A 221 23.87 8.18 -15.03
N ALA A 222 22.65 8.56 -14.61
CA ALA A 222 21.54 8.85 -15.52
C ALA A 222 21.82 10.10 -16.38
N ILE A 223 22.36 11.17 -15.79
CA ILE A 223 22.79 12.39 -16.51
C ILE A 223 23.79 12.04 -17.62
N ILE A 224 24.80 11.21 -17.34
CA ILE A 224 25.81 10.80 -18.32
C ILE A 224 25.14 10.07 -19.49
N THR A 225 24.29 9.09 -19.17
CA THR A 225 23.58 8.26 -20.16
C THR A 225 22.66 9.10 -21.05
N ASP A 226 21.89 10.00 -20.45
CA ASP A 226 20.95 10.86 -21.17
C ASP A 226 21.64 11.95 -21.99
N THR A 227 22.78 12.45 -21.53
CA THR A 227 23.59 13.39 -22.31
C THR A 227 24.15 12.69 -23.56
N ALA A 228 24.51 11.40 -23.47
CA ALA A 228 24.90 10.60 -24.63
C ALA A 228 23.68 10.32 -25.55
N LEU A 229 22.54 9.96 -24.98
CA LEU A 229 21.30 9.71 -25.72
C LEU A 229 20.83 10.95 -26.49
N ALA A 230 20.82 12.12 -25.84
CA ALA A 230 20.45 13.39 -26.47
C ALA A 230 21.34 13.68 -27.69
N ARG A 231 22.66 13.52 -27.56
CA ARG A 231 23.60 13.68 -28.68
C ARG A 231 23.29 12.72 -29.83
N SER A 232 22.99 11.45 -29.52
CA SER A 232 22.63 10.47 -30.56
C SER A 232 21.32 10.83 -31.28
N LEU A 233 20.29 11.30 -30.55
CA LEU A 233 19.01 11.74 -31.11
C LEU A 233 19.17 12.99 -31.99
N HIS A 234 20.04 13.91 -31.61
CA HIS A 234 20.39 15.06 -32.44
C HIS A 234 21.08 14.65 -33.75
N HIS A 235 22.00 13.68 -33.71
CA HIS A 235 22.64 13.15 -34.92
C HIS A 235 21.66 12.38 -35.82
N GLN A 236 20.64 11.74 -35.25
CA GLN A 236 19.57 11.05 -35.98
C GLN A 236 18.48 11.99 -36.52
N GLY A 237 18.61 13.31 -36.33
CA GLY A 237 17.61 14.30 -36.78
C GLY A 237 16.37 14.40 -35.90
N ARG A 238 16.26 13.62 -34.82
CA ARG A 238 15.15 13.62 -33.85
C ARG A 238 15.32 14.74 -32.80
N LYS A 239 15.37 15.99 -33.28
CA LYS A 239 15.68 17.18 -32.46
C LYS A 239 14.71 17.41 -31.30
N LEU A 240 13.41 17.13 -31.48
CA LEU A 240 12.39 17.29 -30.43
C LEU A 240 12.57 16.29 -29.29
N ASP A 241 12.90 15.03 -29.61
CA ASP A 241 13.15 14.01 -28.60
C ASP A 241 14.47 14.27 -27.87
N GLY A 242 15.50 14.72 -28.58
CA GLY A 242 16.76 15.19 -27.98
C GLY A 242 16.53 16.35 -26.99
N ALA A 243 15.68 17.32 -27.33
CA ALA A 243 15.33 18.43 -26.45
C ALA A 243 14.59 17.97 -25.18
N ARG A 244 13.71 16.97 -25.27
CA ARG A 244 13.03 16.38 -24.10
C ARG A 244 14.03 15.68 -23.17
N VAL A 245 14.97 14.92 -23.73
CA VAL A 245 16.01 14.25 -22.94
C VAL A 245 16.94 15.29 -22.27
N LEU A 246 17.32 16.35 -22.98
CA LEU A 246 18.09 17.47 -22.39
C LEU A 246 17.33 18.19 -21.28
N HIS A 247 16.01 18.35 -21.42
CA HIS A 247 15.19 18.90 -20.36
C HIS A 247 15.23 18.02 -19.10
N ARG A 248 15.11 16.69 -19.25
CA ARG A 248 15.27 15.74 -18.15
C ARG A 248 16.65 15.84 -17.49
N VAL A 249 17.72 15.95 -18.29
CA VAL A 249 19.09 16.18 -17.78
C VAL A 249 19.17 17.46 -16.94
N LYS A 250 18.53 18.55 -17.38
CA LYS A 250 18.53 19.82 -16.65
C LYS A 250 17.82 19.71 -15.30
N VAL A 251 16.70 18.97 -15.25
CA VAL A 251 15.98 18.69 -14.00
C VAL A 251 16.88 17.88 -13.05
N MET A 252 17.48 16.79 -13.53
CA MET A 252 18.39 15.96 -12.73
C MET A 252 19.60 16.77 -12.21
N GLN A 253 20.19 17.65 -13.03
CA GLN A 253 21.29 18.51 -12.59
C GLN A 253 20.88 19.51 -11.50
N GLN A 254 19.67 20.05 -11.59
CA GLN A 254 19.11 20.92 -10.55
C GLN A 254 18.91 20.17 -9.24
N GLU A 255 18.44 18.91 -9.30
CA GLU A 255 18.29 18.05 -8.13
C GLU A 255 19.64 17.75 -7.45
N VAL A 256 20.69 17.42 -8.22
CA VAL A 256 22.05 17.25 -7.67
C VAL A 256 22.55 18.53 -6.98
N ALA A 257 22.32 19.69 -7.59
CA ALA A 257 22.72 20.98 -7.03
C ALA A 257 21.97 21.30 -5.72
N SER A 258 20.67 20.99 -5.66
CA SER A 258 19.86 21.13 -4.44
C SER A 258 20.33 20.20 -3.32
N ALA A 259 20.63 18.92 -3.62
CA ALA A 259 21.14 17.99 -2.63
C ALA A 259 22.49 18.44 -2.04
N THR A 260 23.39 18.96 -2.89
CA THR A 260 24.75 19.38 -2.47
C THR A 260 24.74 20.68 -1.63
N THR A 261 23.74 21.55 -1.78
CA THR A 261 23.66 22.84 -1.08
C THR A 261 23.23 22.70 0.40
N THR A 262 22.75 21.52 0.81
CA THR A 262 22.23 21.26 2.17
C THR A 262 23.30 20.79 3.17
N ALA A 263 24.57 20.72 2.78
CA ALA A 263 25.68 20.39 3.67
C ALA A 263 26.44 21.66 4.10
N PRO A 264 26.33 22.13 5.35
CA PRO A 264 27.33 23.03 5.91
C PRO A 264 28.62 22.26 6.19
N PRO A 265 29.79 22.91 6.16
CA PRO A 265 31.03 22.30 6.64
C PRO A 265 30.91 21.97 8.13
N GLU A 266 31.30 20.75 8.50
CA GLU A 266 31.45 20.30 9.89
C GLU A 266 32.38 21.26 10.64
N ASP A 267 31.81 22.08 11.54
CA ASP A 267 32.43 22.53 12.79
C ASP A 267 31.44 23.46 13.53
N ALA A 268 30.65 22.92 14.46
CA ALA A 268 30.28 23.55 15.74
C ALA A 268 29.14 22.79 16.43
N ALA A 269 29.36 22.56 17.72
CA ALA A 269 28.48 21.87 18.63
C ALA A 269 27.16 22.62 18.96
N THR A 270 26.26 21.84 19.58
CA THR A 270 25.16 22.23 20.50
C THR A 270 23.76 22.32 19.88
N GLY A 271 22.86 21.55 20.49
CA GLY A 271 21.56 21.18 19.96
C GLY A 271 20.54 22.30 19.81
N THR A 272 19.43 21.96 19.12
CA THR A 272 18.05 22.29 19.51
C THR A 272 17.10 21.49 18.61
N ALA A 273 16.38 20.55 19.21
CA ALA A 273 15.23 19.89 18.58
C ALA A 273 14.06 20.88 18.51
N ARG A 274 14.02 21.75 17.48
CA ARG A 274 12.88 22.63 17.22
C ARG A 274 12.90 23.23 15.80
N GLN A 275 12.83 22.41 14.76
CA GLN A 275 12.46 22.87 13.40
C GLN A 275 12.03 21.67 12.54
N MET A 276 10.78 21.24 12.69
CA MET A 276 10.14 20.29 11.75
C MET A 276 8.67 20.68 11.49
N ALA A 277 8.35 21.97 11.61
CA ALA A 277 6.98 22.46 11.45
C ALA A 277 6.80 23.46 10.29
N ASP A 278 7.83 23.71 9.47
CA ASP A 278 7.76 24.74 8.42
C ASP A 278 8.36 24.30 7.08
N LEU A 279 8.34 22.99 6.79
CA LEU A 279 8.63 22.46 5.44
C LEU A 279 7.34 22.42 4.60
N LYS A 280 6.64 23.55 4.49
CA LYS A 280 5.82 23.78 3.30
C LYS A 280 6.79 23.96 2.15
N HIS A 281 6.95 22.90 1.35
CA HIS A 281 7.91 22.87 0.26
C HIS A 281 7.60 24.04 -0.70
N PRO A 282 8.59 24.85 -1.12
CA PRO A 282 8.41 25.87 -2.15
C PRO A 282 8.07 25.30 -3.55
N PHE A 283 7.73 24.00 -3.62
CA PHE A 283 7.37 23.25 -4.80
C PHE A 283 5.86 23.27 -5.09
N GLU A 284 4.98 23.32 -4.08
CA GLU A 284 3.52 23.35 -4.31
C GLU A 284 3.09 24.64 -5.03
N ASP A 285 3.61 25.79 -4.60
CA ASP A 285 3.24 27.09 -5.19
C ASP A 285 3.75 27.24 -6.63
N LYS A 286 4.94 26.69 -6.93
CA LYS A 286 5.55 26.80 -8.27
C LYS A 286 4.94 25.83 -9.29
N TYR A 287 4.42 24.69 -8.83
CA TYR A 287 3.76 23.71 -9.69
C TYR A 287 2.35 24.16 -10.10
N LEU A 288 1.68 24.95 -9.25
CA LEU A 288 0.41 25.58 -9.57
C LEU A 288 0.57 26.61 -10.70
N ASP A 289 1.57 27.49 -10.61
CA ASP A 289 1.87 28.50 -11.63
C ASP A 289 2.19 27.87 -13.01
N LEU A 290 2.92 26.74 -13.02
CA LEU A 290 3.28 26.02 -14.24
C LEU A 290 2.10 25.26 -14.88
N LYS A 291 1.13 24.82 -14.07
CA LYS A 291 -0.09 24.19 -14.57
C LYS A 291 -0.99 25.22 -15.25
N ASP A 292 -1.10 26.40 -14.66
CA ASP A 292 -1.88 27.51 -15.22
C ASP A 292 -1.23 28.07 -16.51
N GLU A 293 0.10 28.15 -16.55
CA GLU A 293 0.84 28.55 -17.77
C GLU A 293 0.65 27.53 -18.92
N ASN A 294 0.66 26.22 -18.61
CA ASN A 294 0.40 25.18 -19.62
C ASN A 294 -1.05 25.19 -20.14
N ILE A 295 -2.02 25.50 -19.28
CA ILE A 295 -3.43 25.67 -19.68
C ILE A 295 -3.57 26.88 -20.60
N ALA A 296 -2.91 28.00 -20.27
CA ALA A 296 -2.89 29.19 -21.11
C ALA A 296 -2.26 28.94 -22.49
N LEU A 297 -1.14 28.20 -22.54
CA LEU A 297 -0.48 27.84 -23.80
C LEU A 297 -1.34 26.90 -24.65
N LYS A 298 -2.04 25.94 -24.04
CA LYS A 298 -3.00 25.09 -24.77
C LYS A 298 -4.17 25.89 -25.33
N LYS A 299 -4.71 26.84 -24.57
CA LYS A 299 -5.80 27.72 -25.03
C LYS A 299 -5.35 28.58 -26.21
N LYS A 300 -4.15 29.17 -26.12
CA LYS A 300 -3.59 30.00 -27.19
C LYS A 300 -3.30 29.20 -28.47
N LYS A 301 -2.87 27.94 -28.34
CA LYS A 301 -2.71 27.02 -29.47
C LYS A 301 -4.05 26.68 -30.13
N ASN A 302 -5.10 26.45 -29.33
CA ASN A 302 -6.43 26.14 -29.84
C ASN A 302 -7.07 27.33 -30.57
N GLU A 303 -6.90 28.56 -30.06
CA GLU A 303 -7.32 29.79 -30.73
C GLU A 303 -6.58 30.03 -32.05
N GLN A 304 -5.29 29.66 -32.11
CA GLN A 304 -4.50 29.75 -33.33
C GLN A 304 -4.94 28.72 -34.38
N GLU A 305 -5.27 27.49 -33.97
CA GLU A 305 -5.84 26.46 -34.85
C GLU A 305 -7.24 26.84 -35.37
N ASP A 306 -8.09 27.46 -34.55
CA ASP A 306 -9.40 27.98 -34.99
C ASP A 306 -9.28 29.15 -35.97
N THR A 307 -8.26 30.00 -35.81
CA THR A 307 -7.99 31.10 -36.74
C THR A 307 -7.52 30.57 -38.10
N ILE A 308 -6.72 29.51 -38.11
CA ILE A 308 -6.26 28.85 -39.34
C ILE A 308 -7.42 28.15 -40.06
N LYS A 309 -8.30 27.45 -39.33
CA LYS A 309 -9.49 26.81 -39.92
C LYS A 309 -10.45 27.79 -40.57
N ARG A 310 -10.57 29.02 -40.05
CA ARG A 310 -11.37 30.08 -40.68
C ARG A 310 -10.79 30.63 -41.98
N PHE A 311 -9.51 30.37 -42.28
CA PHE A 311 -8.87 30.75 -43.54
C PHE A 311 -8.87 29.62 -44.58
N ASP A 312 -9.14 28.37 -44.17
CA ASP A 312 -9.16 27.18 -45.04
C ASP A 312 -10.56 26.76 -45.51
N ASP A 313 -11.62 27.52 -45.17
CA ASP A 313 -12.95 27.38 -45.78
C ASP A 313 -13.10 28.38 -46.95
N PRO A 314 -12.87 27.99 -48.22
CA PRO A 314 -13.24 28.81 -49.35
C PRO A 314 -14.76 28.81 -49.53
N GLN A 315 -15.33 30.02 -49.68
CA GLN A 315 -16.66 30.22 -50.28
C GLN A 315 -16.74 29.64 -51.69
#